data_AF-A0AAJ1W1F3-F1
#
_entry.id   AF-A0AAJ1W1F3-F1
#
_cell.length_a   1.000
_cell.length_b   1.000
_cell.length_c   1.000
_cell.angle_alpha   90.00
_cell.angle_beta   90.00
_cell.angle_gamma   90.00
#
_symmetry.space_group_name_H-M   'P 1'
#
loop_
_entity.id
_entity.type
_entity.pdbx_description
1 polymer ?
#
loop_
_entity_poly.entity_id
_entity_poly.type
_entity_poly.pdbx_seq_one_letter_code
_entity_poly.pdbx_strand_id
1 'polypeptide(L)'
;MALIDDAVITAALGYIFTAAVGTAAPSPAELDAADPEKFGSLTVNVKVTGSPTSYTLVVGGTPTAALPLASTADTVRAAIEAVAGIGVGNVEVSGVGAGDTDGLDITFLGALQGTAVTLAEGTYVGGTAPDTTITTVTALNGWHNIGHTSRDDLPEFGFDGGKFALKGTWQRKRLKQVQDGDIPADFVTFMLEQWDRTALELYFGEDAAANTPGVFGVDGKFIPVERALLIIIVDGDVNIGFYCPKASITRDDSIELPIDEFASLPVKATFLNLGTRRLYDWISELLFPAAS
;
A
#
# COMPACT_ATOMS: atom_id res chain seq x y z
N MET A 1 -15.58 -17.07 -29.61
CA MET A 1 -14.73 -16.27 -28.69
C MET A 1 -13.67 -15.62 -29.57
N ALA A 2 -13.61 -14.31 -29.59
CA ALA A 2 -12.50 -13.60 -30.22
C ALA A 2 -11.27 -13.77 -29.32
N LEU A 3 -10.08 -13.87 -29.91
CA LEU A 3 -8.84 -13.65 -29.17
C LEU A 3 -8.80 -12.17 -28.81
N ILE A 4 -8.58 -11.85 -27.54
CA ILE A 4 -8.43 -10.49 -27.04
C ILE A 4 -6.97 -10.37 -26.64
N ASP A 5 -6.14 -9.90 -27.57
CA ASP A 5 -4.69 -9.84 -27.37
C ASP A 5 -4.33 -8.90 -26.21
N ASP A 6 -5.13 -7.85 -26.00
CA ASP A 6 -5.00 -6.90 -24.87
C ASP A 6 -5.31 -7.53 -23.49
N ALA A 7 -5.85 -8.75 -23.45
CA ALA A 7 -6.09 -9.50 -22.21
C ALA A 7 -4.92 -10.46 -21.84
N VAL A 8 -3.82 -10.38 -22.59
CA VAL A 8 -2.57 -11.10 -22.28
C VAL A 8 -1.67 -10.17 -21.48
N ILE A 9 -1.36 -10.56 -20.24
CA ILE A 9 -0.67 -9.69 -19.28
C ILE A 9 0.75 -10.17 -19.01
N THR A 10 1.68 -9.23 -18.86
CA THR A 10 3.01 -9.46 -18.31
C THR A 10 3.13 -8.78 -16.95
N ALA A 11 3.25 -9.56 -15.88
CA ALA A 11 3.43 -9.04 -14.52
C ALA A 11 4.87 -8.53 -14.33
N ALA A 12 5.23 -7.47 -15.05
CA ALA A 12 6.57 -6.88 -14.99
C ALA A 12 6.78 -6.02 -13.74
N LEU A 13 5.68 -5.49 -13.18
CA LEU A 13 5.67 -4.62 -12.01
C LEU A 13 4.41 -4.89 -11.17
N GLY A 14 4.54 -4.85 -9.85
CA GLY A 14 3.41 -5.04 -8.94
C GLY A 14 3.63 -4.38 -7.59
N TYR A 15 2.53 -3.99 -6.95
CA TYR A 15 2.51 -3.32 -5.65
C TYR A 15 1.52 -4.04 -4.75
N ILE A 16 1.93 -4.33 -3.51
CA ILE A 16 1.07 -4.99 -2.53
C ILE A 16 0.75 -4.02 -1.40
N PHE A 17 -0.54 -3.92 -1.07
CA PHE A 17 -1.06 -3.07 -0.04
C PHE A 17 -1.84 -3.87 0.99
N THR A 18 -1.74 -3.43 2.25
CA THR A 18 -2.58 -3.95 3.33
C THR A 18 -3.39 -2.82 3.95
N ALA A 19 -4.53 -3.18 4.54
CA ALA A 19 -5.40 -2.26 5.25
C ALA A 19 -6.12 -2.96 6.41
N ALA A 20 -6.85 -2.20 7.22
CA ALA A 20 -7.76 -2.78 8.20
C ALA A 20 -8.76 -3.76 7.54
N VAL A 21 -9.11 -4.84 8.23
CA VAL A 21 -10.07 -5.83 7.73
C VAL A 21 -11.37 -5.13 7.32
N GLY A 22 -11.85 -5.42 6.10
CA GLY A 22 -13.07 -4.84 5.57
C GLY A 22 -12.96 -3.44 4.98
N THR A 23 -11.74 -2.87 4.88
CA THR A 23 -11.47 -1.68 4.04
C THR A 23 -12.03 -1.89 2.65
N ALA A 24 -12.62 -0.86 2.05
CA ALA A 24 -13.25 -0.96 0.74
C ALA A 24 -12.19 -1.11 -0.37
N ALA A 25 -12.52 -1.90 -1.39
CA ALA A 25 -11.72 -1.97 -2.61
C ALA A 25 -11.79 -0.63 -3.37
N PRO A 26 -10.73 -0.25 -4.10
CA PRO A 26 -10.85 0.80 -5.11
C PRO A 26 -11.88 0.40 -6.17
N SER A 27 -12.59 1.38 -6.70
CA SER A 27 -13.43 1.18 -7.90
C SER A 27 -12.55 0.90 -9.12
N PRO A 28 -13.10 0.28 -10.19
CA PRO A 28 -12.34 0.04 -11.42
C PRO A 28 -11.71 1.31 -12.00
N ALA A 29 -12.43 2.43 -12.01
CA ALA A 29 -11.94 3.71 -12.52
C ALA A 29 -10.86 4.34 -11.63
N GLU A 30 -10.97 4.19 -10.31
CA GLU A 30 -9.91 4.63 -9.39
C GLU A 30 -8.64 3.81 -9.59
N LEU A 31 -8.77 2.50 -9.84
CA LEU A 31 -7.63 1.63 -10.09
C LEU A 31 -6.96 1.92 -11.44
N ASP A 32 -7.75 2.17 -12.48
CA ASP A 32 -7.24 2.50 -13.83
C ASP A 32 -6.46 3.82 -13.82
N ALA A 33 -6.94 4.83 -13.08
CA ALA A 33 -6.29 6.12 -12.95
C ALA A 33 -5.23 6.19 -11.83
N ALA A 34 -5.08 5.14 -11.01
CA ALA A 34 -4.17 5.16 -9.88
C ALA A 34 -2.71 5.13 -10.33
N ASP A 35 -1.91 6.03 -9.76
CA ASP A 35 -0.47 5.85 -9.64
C ASP A 35 -0.21 4.95 -8.41
N PRO A 36 0.23 3.70 -8.57
CA PRO A 36 0.44 2.79 -7.46
C PRO A 36 1.48 3.29 -6.46
N GLU A 37 2.47 4.10 -6.88
CA GLU A 37 3.47 4.65 -5.96
C GLU A 37 2.87 5.66 -4.99
N LYS A 38 1.79 6.33 -5.40
CA LYS A 38 1.08 7.34 -4.59
C LYS A 38 -0.23 6.81 -4.03
N PHE A 39 -0.60 5.57 -4.31
CA PHE A 39 -1.87 4.99 -3.86
C PHE A 39 -1.93 4.95 -2.33
N GLY A 40 -2.96 5.56 -1.75
CA GLY A 40 -3.12 5.69 -0.30
C GLY A 40 -2.27 6.76 0.36
N SER A 41 -1.51 7.55 -0.40
CA SER A 41 -0.81 8.73 0.14
C SER A 41 -1.76 9.86 0.53
N LEU A 42 -1.32 10.71 1.45
CA LEU A 42 -1.96 11.98 1.76
C LEU A 42 -1.28 13.07 0.93
N THR A 43 -2.07 13.81 0.14
CA THR A 43 -1.59 15.01 -0.56
C THR A 43 -2.33 16.24 -0.05
N VAL A 44 -1.57 17.26 0.33
CA VAL A 44 -2.09 18.55 0.78
C VAL A 44 -1.49 19.68 -0.03
N ASN A 45 -2.32 20.62 -0.47
CA ASN A 45 -1.87 21.86 -1.07
C ASN A 45 -1.62 22.90 0.01
N VAL A 46 -0.50 23.62 -0.11
CA VAL A 46 -0.08 24.70 0.78
C VAL A 46 0.12 25.96 -0.02
N LYS A 47 -0.62 27.01 0.34
CA LYS A 47 -0.51 28.33 -0.26
C LYS A 47 -0.30 29.40 0.79
N VAL A 48 0.75 30.19 0.63
CA VAL A 48 1.13 31.30 1.51
C VAL A 48 0.78 32.62 0.84
N THR A 49 0.05 33.49 1.52
CA THR A 49 -0.34 34.82 1.03
C THR A 49 0.19 35.94 1.93
N GLY A 50 -0.06 37.21 1.56
CA GLY A 50 0.39 38.38 2.34
C GLY A 50 1.88 38.72 2.23
N SER A 51 2.60 38.07 1.31
CA SER A 51 4.00 38.32 0.96
C SER A 51 4.97 38.39 2.16
N PRO A 52 4.97 37.41 3.08
CA PRO A 52 5.99 37.34 4.12
C PRO A 52 7.39 37.17 3.50
N THR A 53 8.44 37.60 4.19
CA THR A 53 9.82 37.32 3.77
C THR A 53 10.17 35.86 3.97
N SER A 54 9.67 35.26 5.05
CA SER A 54 9.81 33.83 5.35
C SER A 54 8.64 33.29 6.15
N TYR A 55 8.44 31.98 6.08
CA TYR A 55 7.40 31.25 6.80
C TYR A 55 7.97 29.94 7.36
N THR A 56 7.25 29.31 8.28
CA THR A 56 7.48 27.91 8.70
C THR A 56 6.20 27.11 8.52
N LEU A 57 6.34 25.79 8.37
CA LEU A 57 5.23 24.85 8.43
C LEU A 57 5.39 23.99 9.67
N VAL A 58 4.29 23.63 10.32
CA VAL A 58 4.30 22.68 11.43
C VAL A 58 3.89 21.31 10.89
N VAL A 59 4.84 20.37 10.88
CA VAL A 59 4.67 19.01 10.35
C VAL A 59 4.77 18.02 11.49
N GLY A 60 3.73 17.21 11.70
CA GLY A 60 3.68 16.28 12.83
C GLY A 60 3.85 16.98 14.20
N GLY A 61 3.43 18.25 14.31
CA GLY A 61 3.57 19.07 15.52
C GLY A 61 4.92 19.76 15.69
N THR A 62 5.88 19.56 14.78
CA THR A 62 7.21 20.20 14.85
C THR A 62 7.39 21.20 13.70
N PRO A 63 7.86 22.43 13.97
CA PRO A 63 8.09 23.41 12.91
C PRO A 63 9.30 23.04 12.04
N THR A 64 9.21 23.31 10.75
CA THR A 64 10.37 23.30 9.83
C THR A 64 11.35 24.41 10.17
N ALA A 65 12.55 24.34 9.58
CA ALA A 65 13.39 25.53 9.46
C ALA A 65 12.64 26.64 8.69
N ALA A 66 13.03 27.91 8.92
CA ALA A 66 12.44 29.05 8.23
C ALA A 66 12.70 28.97 6.72
N LEU A 67 11.63 29.01 5.94
CA LEU A 67 11.63 28.95 4.48
C LEU A 67 11.40 30.35 3.90
N PRO A 68 12.30 30.87 3.06
CA PRO A 68 12.00 32.02 2.22
C PRO A 68 10.72 31.80 1.40
N LEU A 69 9.92 32.84 1.17
CA LEU A 69 8.69 32.71 0.36
C LEU A 69 8.98 32.20 -1.07
N ALA A 70 10.14 32.55 -1.62
CA ALA A 70 10.61 32.13 -2.94
C ALA A 70 11.34 30.77 -2.94
N SER A 71 11.25 29.99 -1.86
CA SER A 71 11.80 28.63 -1.80
C SER A 71 11.19 27.74 -2.88
N THR A 72 12.04 27.02 -3.62
CA THR A 72 11.62 26.00 -4.58
C THR A 72 11.01 24.79 -3.89
N ALA A 73 10.25 23.98 -4.62
CA ALA A 73 9.71 22.70 -4.16
C ALA A 73 10.78 21.82 -3.49
N ASP A 74 11.98 21.69 -4.08
CA ASP A 74 13.10 20.93 -3.50
C ASP A 74 13.58 21.48 -2.16
N THR A 75 13.61 22.80 -2.02
CA THR A 75 14.02 23.45 -0.76
C THR A 75 13.00 23.18 0.33
N VAL A 76 11.70 23.25 -0.01
CA VAL A 76 10.60 22.95 0.90
C VAL A 76 10.61 21.47 1.28
N ARG A 77 10.77 20.56 0.32
CA ARG A 77 10.90 19.11 0.55
C ARG A 77 12.01 18.81 1.55
N ALA A 78 13.22 19.31 1.30
CA ALA A 78 14.36 19.09 2.18
C ALA A 78 14.13 19.63 3.60
N ALA A 79 13.46 20.77 3.74
CA ALA A 79 13.13 21.34 5.05
C ALA A 79 12.11 20.50 5.83
N ILE A 80 11.15 19.89 5.13
CA ILE A 80 10.14 18.99 5.73
C ILE A 80 10.78 17.65 6.10
N GLU A 81 11.59 17.05 5.22
CA GLU A 81 12.30 15.79 5.50
C GLU A 81 13.27 15.90 6.68
N ALA A 82 13.81 17.09 6.92
CA ALA A 82 14.66 17.38 8.07
C ALA A 82 13.90 17.43 9.41
N VAL A 83 12.56 17.48 9.40
CA VAL A 83 11.75 17.42 10.62
C VAL A 83 11.84 16.02 11.22
N ALA A 84 12.07 15.97 12.54
CA ALA A 84 12.17 14.71 13.27
C ALA A 84 10.88 13.88 13.10
N GLY A 85 11.05 12.61 12.72
CA GLY A 85 9.92 11.70 12.46
C GLY A 85 9.42 11.70 11.01
N ILE A 86 9.89 12.63 10.15
CA ILE A 86 9.58 12.60 8.72
C ILE A 86 10.64 11.81 7.96
N GLY A 87 11.90 12.27 7.95
CA GLY A 87 13.00 11.59 7.28
C GLY A 87 13.02 11.77 5.75
N VAL A 88 14.18 11.49 5.16
CA VAL A 88 14.44 11.64 3.72
C VAL A 88 13.71 10.58 2.91
N GLY A 89 13.14 10.96 1.76
CA GLY A 89 12.44 10.05 0.85
C GLY A 89 10.96 9.83 1.17
N ASN A 90 10.45 10.44 2.25
CA ASN A 90 9.06 10.29 2.68
C ASN A 90 8.16 11.46 2.26
N VAL A 91 8.68 12.40 1.46
CA VAL A 91 7.93 13.57 1.00
C VAL A 91 8.28 13.88 -0.45
N GLU A 92 7.25 14.04 -1.27
CA GLU A 92 7.35 14.65 -2.60
C GLU A 92 6.68 16.03 -2.53
N VAL A 93 7.30 17.04 -3.16
CA VAL A 93 6.72 18.38 -3.28
C VAL A 93 6.68 18.76 -4.75
N SER A 94 5.52 19.17 -5.25
CA SER A 94 5.33 19.67 -6.62
C SER A 94 4.74 21.08 -6.63
N GLY A 95 4.95 21.80 -7.73
CA GLY A 95 4.61 23.22 -7.86
C GLY A 95 5.85 24.11 -7.91
N VAL A 96 5.64 25.42 -8.06
CA VAL A 96 6.73 26.39 -8.27
C VAL A 96 7.21 26.98 -6.93
N GLY A 97 6.27 27.42 -6.08
CA GLY A 97 6.55 28.00 -4.78
C GLY A 97 5.28 28.24 -3.97
N ALA A 98 5.41 28.29 -2.65
CA ALA A 98 4.25 28.42 -1.77
C ALA A 98 3.52 29.77 -1.92
N GLY A 99 4.23 30.81 -2.40
CA GLY A 99 3.66 32.12 -2.69
C GLY A 99 2.97 32.26 -4.05
N ASP A 100 3.03 31.22 -4.89
CA ASP A 100 2.44 31.26 -6.23
C ASP A 100 0.92 31.06 -6.19
N THR A 101 0.27 31.32 -7.34
CA THR A 101 -1.18 31.22 -7.48
C THR A 101 -1.72 29.85 -7.08
N ASP A 102 -0.99 28.78 -7.42
CA ASP A 102 -1.43 27.40 -7.21
C ASP A 102 -0.83 26.77 -5.93
N GLY A 103 0.11 27.45 -5.27
CA GLY A 103 0.81 26.92 -4.09
C GLY A 103 1.73 25.74 -4.39
N LEU A 104 1.94 24.90 -3.38
CA LEU A 104 2.71 23.66 -3.45
C LEU A 104 1.85 22.48 -3.03
N ASP A 105 1.88 21.40 -3.81
CA ASP A 105 1.32 20.12 -3.39
C ASP A 105 2.40 19.31 -2.69
N ILE A 106 2.09 18.84 -1.49
CA ILE A 106 2.97 18.06 -0.62
C ILE A 106 2.33 16.70 -0.45
N THR A 107 3.01 15.66 -0.95
CA THR A 107 2.56 14.27 -0.88
C THR A 107 3.46 13.50 0.11
N PHE A 108 2.85 12.85 1.10
CA PHE A 108 3.56 12.00 2.05
C PHE A 108 3.65 10.56 1.52
N LEU A 109 4.88 10.09 1.31
CA LEU A 109 5.24 8.83 0.65
C LEU A 109 6.12 7.97 1.55
N GLY A 110 6.57 6.81 1.03
CA GLY A 110 7.50 5.92 1.71
C GLY A 110 6.93 5.42 3.04
N ALA A 111 7.70 5.57 4.12
CA ALA A 111 7.27 5.16 5.46
C ALA A 111 6.05 5.94 5.99
N LEU A 112 5.70 7.09 5.38
CA LEU A 112 4.52 7.88 5.73
C LEU A 112 3.32 7.60 4.83
N GLN A 113 3.45 6.75 3.81
CA GLN A 113 2.34 6.38 2.93
C GLN A 113 1.24 5.66 3.72
N GLY A 114 -0.02 6.06 3.51
CA GLY A 114 -1.16 5.58 4.30
C GLY A 114 -1.23 6.16 5.73
N THR A 115 -0.22 6.89 6.19
CA THR A 115 -0.17 7.42 7.56
C THR A 115 -0.68 8.85 7.62
N ALA A 116 -1.51 9.17 8.62
CA ALA A 116 -1.98 10.52 8.83
C ALA A 116 -0.85 11.42 9.33
N VAL A 117 -0.50 12.43 8.54
CA VAL A 117 0.46 13.47 8.91
C VAL A 117 -0.28 14.80 9.03
N THR A 118 -0.17 15.43 10.20
CA THR A 118 -0.76 16.76 10.41
C THR A 118 0.16 17.82 9.81
N LEU A 119 -0.38 18.66 8.92
CA LEU A 119 0.28 19.85 8.42
C LEU A 119 -0.51 21.08 8.86
N ALA A 120 0.17 22.03 9.50
CA ALA A 120 -0.42 23.27 9.96
C ALA A 120 0.48 24.47 9.62
N GLU A 121 -0.12 25.66 9.61
CA GLU A 121 0.63 26.90 9.51
C GLU A 121 1.59 27.06 10.68
N GLY A 122 2.74 27.69 10.41
CA GLY A 122 3.72 28.05 11.41
C GLY A 122 3.75 29.55 11.67
N THR A 123 4.95 30.10 11.72
CA THR A 123 5.20 31.51 11.99
C THR A 123 5.64 32.23 10.73
N TYR A 124 5.26 33.49 10.59
CA TYR A 124 5.70 34.36 9.50
C TYR A 124 6.68 35.42 9.98
N VAL A 125 7.56 35.84 9.09
CA VAL A 125 8.38 37.05 9.26
C VAL A 125 8.09 37.98 8.10
N GLY A 126 7.76 39.24 8.40
CA GLY A 126 7.43 40.26 7.39
C GLY A 126 6.06 40.07 6.72
N GLY A 127 5.80 40.89 5.69
CA GLY A 127 4.54 40.85 4.93
C GLY A 127 3.41 41.70 5.51
N THR A 128 2.30 41.75 4.80
CA THR A 128 1.05 42.40 5.23
C THR A 128 -0.03 41.33 5.37
N ALA A 129 -0.45 41.06 6.61
CA ALA A 129 -1.40 40.00 6.94
C ALA A 129 -1.06 38.65 6.26
N PRO A 130 0.14 38.09 6.52
CA PRO A 130 0.49 36.79 5.98
C PRO A 130 -0.42 35.70 6.53
N ASP A 131 -0.73 34.73 5.69
CA ASP A 131 -1.64 33.62 5.96
C ASP A 131 -1.21 32.38 5.18
N THR A 132 -1.50 31.19 5.69
CA THR A 132 -1.28 29.92 4.99
C THR A 132 -2.57 29.14 4.90
N THR A 133 -3.07 29.00 3.69
CA THR A 133 -4.18 28.10 3.41
C THR A 133 -3.63 26.70 3.14
N ILE A 134 -4.13 25.71 3.89
CA ILE A 134 -3.81 24.30 3.70
C ILE A 134 -5.09 23.57 3.33
N THR A 135 -5.09 22.87 2.19
CA THR A 135 -6.24 22.11 1.71
C THR A 135 -5.85 20.70 1.34
N THR A 136 -6.60 19.70 1.80
CA THR A 136 -6.40 18.31 1.36
C THR A 136 -6.81 18.17 -0.10
N VAL A 137 -5.87 17.72 -0.93
CA VAL A 137 -6.08 17.38 -2.34
C VAL A 137 -6.48 15.92 -2.47
N THR A 138 -5.70 15.03 -1.85
CA THR A 138 -5.95 13.59 -1.81
C THR A 138 -5.99 13.15 -0.36
N ALA A 139 -7.13 12.64 0.09
CA ALA A 139 -7.28 12.08 1.43
C ALA A 139 -6.78 10.63 1.49
N LEU A 140 -6.40 10.18 2.69
CA LEU A 140 -6.06 8.78 2.93
C LEU A 140 -7.24 7.86 2.58
N ASN A 141 -6.93 6.75 1.90
CA ASN A 141 -7.91 5.72 1.52
C ASN A 141 -7.82 4.46 2.42
N GLY A 142 -6.93 4.47 3.42
CA GLY A 142 -6.71 3.38 4.37
C GLY A 142 -5.80 2.25 3.88
N TRP A 143 -5.29 2.32 2.64
CA TRP A 143 -4.34 1.36 2.11
C TRP A 143 -2.90 1.78 2.39
N HIS A 144 -2.10 0.82 2.82
CA HIS A 144 -0.68 0.98 3.14
C HIS A 144 0.15 0.05 2.27
N ASN A 145 1.12 0.61 1.54
CA ASN A 145 2.08 -0.18 0.78
C ASN A 145 2.97 -0.98 1.75
N ILE A 146 3.21 -2.26 1.45
CA ILE A 146 4.07 -3.12 2.29
C ILE A 146 5.55 -3.03 1.92
N GLY A 147 5.89 -2.23 0.91
CA GLY A 147 7.27 -1.98 0.50
C GLY A 147 7.74 -2.90 -0.62
N HIS A 148 9.06 -3.02 -0.75
CA HIS A 148 9.68 -3.85 -1.78
C HIS A 148 9.38 -5.35 -1.58
N THR A 149 8.96 -5.98 -2.67
CA THR A 149 8.76 -7.43 -2.80
C THR A 149 9.63 -8.00 -3.90
N SER A 150 9.94 -9.29 -3.83
CA SER A 150 10.84 -9.92 -4.81
C SER A 150 10.34 -9.79 -6.24
N ARG A 151 11.29 -9.50 -7.13
CA ARG A 151 11.09 -9.51 -8.58
C ARG A 151 11.27 -10.90 -9.17
N ASP A 152 12.16 -11.70 -8.59
CA ASP A 152 12.50 -13.03 -9.09
C ASP A 152 11.46 -14.05 -8.63
N ASP A 153 10.98 -13.90 -7.39
CA ASP A 153 9.89 -14.70 -6.81
C ASP A 153 8.60 -13.88 -6.73
N LEU A 154 7.90 -13.79 -7.86
CA LEU A 154 6.63 -13.08 -7.98
C LEU A 154 5.53 -13.72 -7.10
N PRO A 155 4.47 -12.97 -6.73
CA PRO A 155 3.36 -13.50 -5.96
C PRO A 155 2.69 -14.71 -6.63
N GLU A 156 2.54 -15.81 -5.88
CA GLU A 156 1.93 -17.05 -6.36
C GLU A 156 0.54 -17.26 -5.74
N PHE A 157 -0.48 -17.36 -6.59
CA PHE A 157 -1.85 -17.68 -6.17
C PHE A 157 -2.05 -19.20 -6.13
N GLY A 158 -2.37 -19.73 -4.96
CA GLY A 158 -2.54 -21.16 -4.73
C GLY A 158 -3.84 -21.49 -4.00
N PHE A 159 -4.10 -22.79 -3.84
CA PHE A 159 -5.22 -23.29 -3.04
C PHE A 159 -4.83 -24.56 -2.30
N ASP A 160 -5.21 -24.66 -1.03
CA ASP A 160 -5.03 -25.84 -0.20
C ASP A 160 -6.36 -26.55 0.01
N GLY A 161 -6.39 -27.88 -0.16
CA GLY A 161 -7.57 -28.71 0.08
C GLY A 161 -8.33 -29.05 -1.21
N GLY A 162 -9.65 -29.28 -1.11
CA GLY A 162 -10.46 -29.63 -2.28
C GLY A 162 -10.21 -31.03 -2.85
N LYS A 163 -9.91 -32.02 -2.00
CA LYS A 163 -9.80 -33.41 -2.47
C LYS A 163 -11.11 -33.80 -3.15
N PHE A 164 -11.02 -34.34 -4.37
CA PHE A 164 -12.18 -34.83 -5.10
C PHE A 164 -12.21 -36.34 -5.09
N ALA A 165 -13.30 -36.94 -4.60
CA ALA A 165 -13.53 -38.37 -4.66
C ALA A 165 -14.33 -38.74 -5.92
N LEU A 166 -13.84 -39.74 -6.66
CA LEU A 166 -14.60 -40.39 -7.73
C LEU A 166 -15.61 -41.35 -7.10
N LYS A 167 -16.90 -41.06 -7.22
CA LYS A 167 -17.97 -41.99 -6.87
C LYS A 167 -18.38 -42.77 -8.11
N GLY A 168 -18.44 -44.09 -7.98
CA GLY A 168 -18.92 -45.02 -9.02
C GLY A 168 -20.21 -45.70 -8.62
N THR A 169 -20.85 -46.36 -9.58
CA THR A 169 -21.92 -47.35 -9.35
C THR A 169 -21.41 -48.73 -9.73
N TRP A 170 -22.17 -49.77 -9.40
CA TRP A 170 -21.87 -51.16 -9.81
C TRP A 170 -21.65 -51.27 -11.33
N GLN A 171 -22.35 -50.47 -12.13
CA GLN A 171 -22.27 -50.47 -13.59
C GLN A 171 -21.14 -49.59 -14.14
N ARG A 172 -20.71 -48.57 -13.40
CA ARG A 172 -19.69 -47.60 -13.83
C ARG A 172 -18.78 -47.20 -12.68
N LYS A 173 -17.55 -47.69 -12.70
CA LYS A 173 -16.54 -47.47 -11.64
C LYS A 173 -16.14 -45.99 -11.42
N ARG A 174 -16.40 -45.10 -12.39
CA ARG A 174 -16.16 -43.64 -12.32
C ARG A 174 -17.38 -42.90 -12.88
N LEU A 175 -18.35 -42.55 -12.04
CA LEU A 175 -19.62 -41.94 -12.48
C LEU A 175 -19.65 -40.43 -12.25
N LYS A 176 -19.26 -39.97 -11.05
CA LYS A 176 -19.31 -38.56 -10.67
C LYS A 176 -18.13 -38.22 -9.76
N GLN A 177 -17.53 -37.06 -9.99
CA GLN A 177 -16.57 -36.47 -9.08
C GLN A 177 -17.35 -35.64 -8.05
N VAL A 178 -17.11 -35.89 -6.76
CA VAL A 178 -17.73 -35.17 -5.65
C VAL A 178 -16.60 -34.61 -4.80
N GLN A 179 -16.72 -33.35 -4.38
CA GLN A 179 -15.79 -32.73 -3.45
C GLN A 179 -15.92 -33.42 -2.09
N ASP A 180 -14.82 -33.95 -1.57
CA ASP A 180 -14.74 -34.74 -0.35
C ASP A 180 -13.67 -34.13 0.55
N GLY A 181 -14.02 -33.66 1.75
CA GLY A 181 -13.11 -32.95 2.67
C GLY A 181 -13.40 -31.47 2.84
N ASP A 182 -12.43 -30.75 3.42
CA ASP A 182 -12.54 -29.31 3.72
C ASP A 182 -12.64 -28.46 2.44
N ILE A 183 -13.36 -27.34 2.54
CA ILE A 183 -13.48 -26.34 1.46
C ILE A 183 -12.07 -25.83 1.12
N PRO A 184 -11.70 -25.74 -0.17
CA PRO A 184 -10.42 -25.17 -0.59
C PRO A 184 -10.21 -23.80 0.06
N ALA A 185 -9.04 -23.61 0.65
CA ALA A 185 -8.58 -22.32 1.13
C ALA A 185 -7.65 -21.74 0.07
N ASP A 186 -8.13 -20.72 -0.64
CA ASP A 186 -7.33 -19.96 -1.58
C ASP A 186 -6.36 -19.04 -0.82
N PHE A 187 -5.16 -18.86 -1.36
CA PHE A 187 -4.13 -18.02 -0.76
C PHE A 187 -3.24 -17.37 -1.83
N VAL A 188 -2.46 -16.39 -1.40
CA VAL A 188 -1.31 -15.89 -2.16
C VAL A 188 -0.07 -15.92 -1.28
N THR A 189 1.04 -16.37 -1.83
CA THR A 189 2.38 -16.27 -1.21
C THR A 189 3.16 -15.15 -1.89
N PHE A 190 3.99 -14.44 -1.13
CA PHE A 190 4.87 -13.40 -1.65
C PHE A 190 6.07 -13.18 -0.73
N MET A 191 7.16 -12.69 -1.32
CA MET A 191 8.43 -12.46 -0.62
C MET A 191 8.58 -10.97 -0.30
N LEU A 192 8.66 -10.62 1.00
CA LEU A 192 8.97 -9.25 1.42
C LEU A 192 10.48 -9.05 1.47
N GLU A 193 10.99 -8.04 0.79
CA GLU A 193 12.43 -7.70 0.79
C GLU A 193 12.72 -6.43 1.59
N GLN A 194 11.67 -5.71 2.02
CA GLN A 194 11.80 -4.56 2.89
C GLN A 194 11.86 -4.98 4.37
N TRP A 195 12.99 -4.70 5.01
CA TRP A 195 13.21 -5.05 6.43
C TRP A 195 12.81 -3.91 7.37
N ASP A 196 11.51 -3.66 7.43
CA ASP A 196 10.93 -2.68 8.34
C ASP A 196 9.98 -3.31 9.37
N ARG A 197 9.41 -2.47 10.24
CA ARG A 197 8.48 -2.92 11.29
C ARG A 197 7.25 -3.59 10.68
N THR A 198 6.69 -3.06 9.60
CA THR A 198 5.49 -3.59 8.95
C THR A 198 5.74 -5.00 8.42
N ALA A 199 6.84 -5.21 7.69
CA ALA A 199 7.18 -6.52 7.15
C ALA A 199 7.46 -7.55 8.26
N LEU A 200 8.17 -7.14 9.31
CA LEU A 200 8.40 -7.99 10.48
C LEU A 200 7.11 -8.33 11.22
N GLU A 201 6.15 -7.40 11.31
CA GLU A 201 4.82 -7.69 11.87
C GLU A 201 4.05 -8.71 11.02
N LEU A 202 4.09 -8.58 9.69
CA LEU A 202 3.45 -9.54 8.79
C LEU A 202 4.05 -10.95 8.91
N TYR A 203 5.36 -11.06 9.17
CA TYR A 203 6.06 -12.34 9.30
C TYR A 203 5.98 -12.95 10.72
N PHE A 204 6.24 -12.16 11.77
CA PHE A 204 6.35 -12.63 13.15
C PHE A 204 5.09 -12.40 14.00
N GLY A 205 4.18 -11.51 13.60
CA GLY A 205 3.07 -11.03 14.41
C GLY A 205 3.38 -9.69 15.10
N GLU A 206 2.48 -9.26 15.98
CA GLU A 206 2.55 -7.96 16.68
C GLU A 206 3.91 -7.72 17.37
N ASP A 207 4.47 -6.52 17.20
CA ASP A 207 5.72 -6.16 17.85
C ASP A 207 5.60 -6.12 19.38
N ALA A 208 6.28 -7.07 20.04
CA ALA A 208 6.32 -7.16 21.50
C ALA A 208 7.14 -6.03 22.15
N ALA A 209 7.89 -5.24 21.38
CA ALA A 209 8.75 -4.16 21.84
C ALA A 209 8.35 -2.78 21.28
N ALA A 210 7.07 -2.56 20.94
CA ALA A 210 6.58 -1.37 20.22
C ALA A 210 7.03 -0.01 20.81
N ASN A 211 7.27 0.04 22.13
CA ASN A 211 7.67 1.26 22.83
C ASN A 211 9.19 1.40 23.06
N THR A 212 10.00 0.51 22.49
CA THR A 212 11.46 0.51 22.64
C THR A 212 12.09 0.97 21.33
N PRO A 213 12.63 2.20 21.27
CA PRO A 213 13.24 2.71 20.04
C PRO A 213 14.34 1.79 19.51
N GLY A 214 14.30 1.50 18.21
CA GLY A 214 15.30 0.66 17.53
C GLY A 214 15.19 -0.84 17.81
N VAL A 215 14.09 -1.30 18.44
CA VAL A 215 13.89 -2.72 18.75
C VAL A 215 12.56 -3.20 18.14
N PHE A 216 12.63 -4.39 17.56
CA PHE A 216 11.48 -5.24 17.24
C PHE A 216 11.56 -6.49 18.10
N GLY A 217 10.49 -6.82 18.81
CA GLY A 217 10.40 -7.92 19.76
C GLY A 217 9.44 -9.00 19.28
N VAL A 218 9.85 -10.26 19.44
CA VAL A 218 9.01 -11.43 19.15
C VAL A 218 8.70 -12.11 20.48
N ASP A 219 7.43 -12.20 20.88
CA ASP A 219 7.02 -12.82 22.15
C ASP A 219 6.84 -14.35 22.07
N GLY A 220 7.11 -14.93 20.89
CA GLY A 220 6.96 -16.36 20.61
C GLY A 220 5.53 -16.79 20.28
N LYS A 221 4.56 -15.87 20.33
CA LYS A 221 3.18 -16.11 19.88
C LYS A 221 3.05 -15.62 18.44
N PHE A 222 3.21 -16.55 17.51
CA PHE A 222 3.02 -16.30 16.08
C PHE A 222 1.53 -16.23 15.74
N ILE A 223 0.86 -15.21 16.24
CA ILE A 223 -0.57 -14.95 15.97
C ILE A 223 -0.68 -14.44 14.53
N PRO A 224 -1.52 -15.05 13.68
CA PRO A 224 -1.73 -14.56 12.33
C PRO A 224 -2.23 -13.12 12.31
N VAL A 225 -1.71 -12.34 11.37
CA VAL A 225 -2.09 -10.94 11.20
C VAL A 225 -3.24 -10.85 10.20
N GLU A 226 -4.43 -10.48 10.67
CA GLU A 226 -5.59 -10.30 9.80
C GLU A 226 -5.62 -8.89 9.19
N ARG A 227 -5.68 -8.79 7.85
CA ARG A 227 -5.73 -7.54 7.08
C ARG A 227 -6.63 -7.67 5.86
N ALA A 228 -7.09 -6.56 5.29
CA ALA A 228 -7.49 -6.55 3.88
C ALA A 228 -6.23 -6.50 3.01
N LEU A 229 -6.26 -7.12 1.83
CA LEU A 229 -5.14 -7.23 0.90
C LEU A 229 -5.55 -6.67 -0.46
N LEU A 230 -4.69 -5.86 -1.07
CA LEU A 230 -4.80 -5.39 -2.44
C LEU A 230 -3.46 -5.62 -3.14
N ILE A 231 -3.46 -6.29 -4.29
CA ILE A 231 -2.30 -6.42 -5.16
C ILE A 231 -2.64 -5.71 -6.46
N ILE A 232 -1.85 -4.70 -6.83
CA ILE A 232 -1.97 -4.00 -8.10
C ILE A 232 -0.85 -4.52 -9.01
N ILE A 233 -1.19 -5.24 -10.06
CA ILE A 233 -0.29 -5.68 -11.12
C ILE A 233 -0.35 -4.64 -12.23
N VAL A 234 0.82 -4.15 -12.65
CA VAL A 234 0.95 -3.13 -13.69
C VAL A 234 1.58 -3.74 -14.92
N ASP A 235 0.91 -3.58 -16.07
CA ASP A 235 1.40 -3.99 -17.38
C ASP A 235 1.21 -2.86 -18.39
N GLY A 236 2.29 -2.08 -18.62
CA GLY A 236 2.20 -0.85 -19.41
C GLY A 236 1.23 0.15 -18.78
N ASP A 237 0.17 0.50 -19.52
CA ASP A 237 -0.88 1.42 -19.07
C ASP A 237 -2.06 0.69 -18.37
N VAL A 238 -1.99 -0.64 -18.22
CA VAL A 238 -3.08 -1.44 -17.65
C VAL A 238 -2.78 -1.81 -16.21
N ASN A 239 -3.73 -1.48 -15.31
CA ASN A 239 -3.72 -1.90 -13.92
C ASN A 239 -4.73 -3.03 -13.67
N ILE A 240 -4.29 -4.07 -12.97
CA ILE A 240 -5.13 -5.20 -12.54
C ILE A 240 -5.04 -5.34 -11.03
N GLY A 241 -6.17 -5.21 -10.37
CA GLY A 241 -6.28 -5.28 -8.92
C GLY A 241 -6.79 -6.64 -8.49
N PHE A 242 -6.05 -7.33 -7.64
CA PHE A 242 -6.59 -8.41 -6.82
C PHE A 242 -6.93 -7.86 -5.44
N TYR A 243 -8.18 -7.99 -5.01
CA TYR A 243 -8.63 -7.49 -3.71
C TYR A 243 -9.22 -8.61 -2.86
N CYS A 244 -8.78 -8.72 -1.62
CA CYS A 244 -9.37 -9.57 -0.60
C CYS A 244 -9.76 -8.75 0.64
N PRO A 245 -11.04 -8.74 1.07
CA PRO A 245 -11.50 -7.97 2.23
C PRO A 245 -10.92 -8.44 3.56
N LYS A 246 -10.51 -9.71 3.64
CA LYS A 246 -9.92 -10.32 4.83
C LYS A 246 -9.00 -11.47 4.44
N ALA A 247 -7.71 -11.32 4.71
CA ALA A 247 -6.72 -12.37 4.65
C ALA A 247 -6.05 -12.54 6.02
N SER A 248 -5.71 -13.77 6.37
CA SER A 248 -4.87 -14.11 7.50
C SER A 248 -3.45 -14.30 6.99
N ILE A 249 -2.55 -13.41 7.39
CA ILE A 249 -1.15 -13.41 6.96
C ILE A 249 -0.29 -14.12 8.00
N THR A 250 0.51 -15.08 7.56
CA THR A 250 1.43 -15.87 8.37
C THR A 250 2.76 -16.05 7.64
N ARG A 251 3.85 -16.31 8.37
CA ARG A 251 5.08 -16.85 7.77
C ARG A 251 4.77 -18.10 6.94
N ASP A 252 5.38 -18.20 5.77
CA ASP A 252 5.20 -19.36 4.89
C ASP A 252 6.39 -20.31 4.92
N ASP A 253 7.62 -19.77 4.89
CA ASP A 253 8.86 -20.53 4.92
C ASP A 253 9.94 -19.87 5.82
N SER A 254 11.15 -20.43 5.83
CA SER A 254 12.32 -19.89 6.51
C SER A 254 12.85 -18.62 5.84
N ILE A 255 13.51 -17.78 6.64
CA ILE A 255 14.19 -16.58 6.14
C ILE A 255 15.50 -17.00 5.48
N GLU A 256 15.71 -16.56 4.25
CA GLU A 256 16.97 -16.72 3.54
C GLU A 256 17.74 -15.40 3.49
N LEU A 257 19.05 -15.46 3.76
CA LEU A 257 19.97 -14.32 3.74
C LEU A 257 21.12 -14.59 2.75
N PRO A 258 20.82 -14.66 1.44
CA PRO A 258 21.83 -14.87 0.40
C PRO A 258 22.79 -13.68 0.29
N ILE A 259 23.94 -13.89 -0.35
CA ILE A 259 24.95 -12.83 -0.58
C ILE A 259 24.84 -12.20 -1.97
N ASP A 260 24.16 -12.89 -2.89
CA ASP A 260 23.99 -12.59 -4.30
C ASP A 260 22.57 -12.11 -4.64
N GLU A 261 21.61 -12.32 -3.75
CA GLU A 261 20.22 -11.90 -3.85
C GLU A 261 19.80 -11.09 -2.60
N PHE A 262 18.57 -10.56 -2.60
CA PHE A 262 18.05 -9.85 -1.44
C PHE A 262 17.56 -10.82 -0.36
N ALA A 263 17.75 -10.42 0.89
CA ALA A 263 17.19 -11.12 2.04
C ALA A 263 15.67 -11.00 2.05
N SER A 264 14.94 -12.12 2.13
CA SER A 264 13.49 -12.15 2.00
C SER A 264 12.77 -12.74 3.22
N LEU A 265 11.57 -12.23 3.48
CA LEU A 265 10.64 -12.72 4.49
C LEU A 265 9.43 -13.36 3.78
N PRO A 266 9.40 -14.69 3.60
CA PRO A 266 8.30 -15.37 2.92
C PRO A 266 7.03 -15.35 3.76
N VAL A 267 5.94 -14.82 3.19
CA VAL A 267 4.63 -14.78 3.84
C VAL A 267 3.53 -15.37 2.95
N LYS A 268 2.52 -15.93 3.60
CA LYS A 268 1.30 -16.45 2.99
C LYS A 268 0.10 -15.71 3.54
N ALA A 269 -0.73 -15.20 2.64
CA ALA A 269 -2.01 -14.59 2.93
C ALA A 269 -3.14 -15.54 2.53
N THR A 270 -3.75 -16.23 3.51
CA THR A 270 -4.91 -17.10 3.28
C THR A 270 -6.20 -16.28 3.29
N PHE A 271 -7.04 -16.42 2.25
CA PHE A 271 -8.26 -15.62 2.10
C PHE A 271 -9.38 -16.15 2.99
N LEU A 272 -10.05 -15.24 3.71
CA LEU A 272 -11.07 -15.56 4.69
C LEU A 272 -12.41 -14.90 4.36
N ASN A 273 -13.50 -15.60 4.70
CA ASN A 273 -14.83 -15.03 4.59
C ASN A 273 -15.00 -13.83 5.54
N LEU A 274 -15.60 -12.75 5.04
CA LEU A 274 -15.99 -11.59 5.84
C LEU A 274 -17.49 -11.31 5.69
N GLY A 275 -18.29 -11.88 6.59
CA GLY A 275 -19.74 -11.70 6.59
C GLY A 275 -20.37 -12.14 5.28
N THR A 276 -21.10 -11.23 4.62
CA THR A 276 -21.77 -11.49 3.33
C THR A 276 -20.96 -11.00 2.12
N ARG A 277 -19.71 -10.57 2.31
CA ARG A 277 -18.86 -10.13 1.20
C ARG A 277 -18.37 -11.33 0.39
N ARG A 278 -18.05 -11.08 -0.88
CA ARG A 278 -17.32 -12.06 -1.72
C ARG A 278 -15.92 -12.30 -1.14
N LEU A 279 -15.37 -13.48 -1.40
CA LEU A 279 -14.08 -13.91 -0.83
C LEU A 279 -12.91 -13.04 -1.32
N TYR A 280 -12.89 -12.74 -2.61
CA TYR A 280 -11.98 -11.80 -3.26
C TYR A 280 -12.57 -11.34 -4.59
N ASP A 281 -12.01 -10.29 -5.16
CA ASP A 281 -12.38 -9.73 -6.46
C ASP A 281 -11.13 -9.49 -7.30
N TRP A 282 -11.26 -9.70 -8.62
CA TRP A 282 -10.34 -9.15 -9.61
C TRP A 282 -10.98 -7.90 -10.21
N ILE A 283 -10.20 -6.83 -10.35
CA ILE A 283 -10.67 -5.48 -10.67
C ILE A 283 -9.83 -4.97 -11.85
N SER A 284 -10.50 -4.57 -12.92
CA SER A 284 -9.92 -3.89 -14.07
C SER A 284 -11.07 -3.32 -14.90
N GLU A 285 -11.03 -2.02 -15.20
CA GLU A 285 -12.04 -1.39 -16.04
C GLU A 285 -11.94 -1.90 -17.49
N LEU A 286 -10.72 -2.05 -17.99
CA LEU A 286 -10.44 -2.51 -19.35
C LEU A 286 -10.76 -4.00 -19.56
N LEU A 287 -10.34 -4.87 -18.63
CA LEU A 287 -10.43 -6.32 -18.81
C LEU A 287 -11.79 -6.91 -18.41
N PHE A 288 -12.51 -6.24 -17.52
CA PHE A 288 -13.82 -6.68 -17.03
C PHE A 288 -14.93 -5.64 -17.30
N PRO A 289 -15.12 -5.22 -18.58
CA PRO A 289 -16.10 -4.19 -18.90
C PRO A 289 -17.52 -4.68 -18.60
N ALA A 290 -18.42 -3.74 -18.30
CA ALA A 290 -19.83 -4.05 -18.13
C ALA A 290 -20.35 -4.79 -19.39
N ALA A 291 -21.14 -5.85 -19.17
CA ALA A 291 -21.77 -6.56 -20.27
C ALA A 291 -22.67 -5.59 -21.07
N SER A 292 -22.43 -5.51 -22.38
CA SER A 292 -23.23 -4.73 -23.32
C SER A 292 -24.55 -5.39 -23.67
#